data_AF-A0A6A6L9U0-F1
#
_entry.id   AF-A0A6A6L9U0-F1
#
_cell.length_a   1.000
_cell.length_b   1.000
_cell.length_c   1.000
_cell.angle_alpha   90.00
_cell.angle_beta   90.00
_cell.angle_gamma   90.00
#
_symmetry.space_group_name_H-M   'P 1'
#
loop_
_entity.id
_entity.type
_entity.pdbx_description
1 polymer ?
#
loop_
_entity_poly.entity_id
_entity_poly.type
_entity_poly.pdbx_seq_one_letter_code
_entity_poly.pdbx_strand_id
1 'polypeptide(L)'
;MLKPTKRELRINHLEEVRDKEEAKKSNLQRKTKIRTLQFEWSDGREVGCNDVEVLEGLEPHPNMEGIRIENYLGEKFPPWLLMMKIPSDGDSSRVFDNLVELMLRTYLPTATAMRLLSKLTRLRIGGCPFLRENCTKGSGSEWSKISHLPDIVIQETGLRRV
;
A
#
# COMPACT_ATOMS: atom_id res chain seq x y z
N MET A 1 10.01 13.30 -17.06
CA MET A 1 10.40 11.96 -17.55
C MET A 1 11.01 11.19 -16.39
N LEU A 2 10.39 10.09 -15.93
CA LEU A 2 10.95 9.27 -14.85
C LEU A 2 11.92 8.24 -15.44
N LYS A 3 13.21 8.33 -15.08
CA LYS A 3 14.22 7.34 -15.47
C LYS A 3 14.05 6.08 -14.61
N PRO A 4 14.04 4.85 -15.16
CA PRO A 4 13.97 3.65 -14.35
C PRO A 4 15.29 3.47 -13.61
N THR A 5 15.28 3.72 -12.30
CA THR A 5 16.40 3.38 -11.42
C THR A 5 16.35 1.88 -11.12
N LYS A 6 17.46 1.15 -11.24
CA LYS A 6 17.63 -0.31 -11.00
C LYS A 6 17.30 -0.80 -9.55
N ARG A 7 16.49 -0.05 -8.80
CA ARG A 7 16.13 -0.30 -7.39
C ARG A 7 14.62 -0.42 -7.18
N GLU A 8 13.83 -0.41 -8.25
CA GLU A 8 12.39 -0.63 -8.21
C GLU A 8 12.06 -2.03 -8.71
N LEU A 9 11.15 -2.71 -8.02
CA LEU A 9 10.56 -3.97 -8.49
C LEU A 9 9.04 -3.88 -8.38
N ARG A 10 8.36 -4.29 -9.44
CA ARG A 10 6.89 -4.40 -9.49
C ARG A 10 6.51 -5.86 -9.57
N ILE A 11 5.53 -6.25 -8.77
CA ILE A 11 4.96 -7.60 -8.74
C ILE A 11 3.48 -7.45 -8.96
N ASN A 12 3.03 -7.95 -10.10
CA ASN A 12 1.67 -7.85 -10.56
C ASN A 12 1.01 -9.23 -10.47
N HIS A 13 -0.30 -9.27 -10.66
CA HIS A 13 -1.09 -10.50 -10.66
C HIS A 13 -0.99 -11.29 -9.36
N LEU A 14 -0.95 -10.58 -8.23
CA LEU A 14 -0.84 -11.20 -6.91
C LEU A 14 -2.05 -12.06 -6.53
N GLU A 15 -3.18 -11.91 -7.24
CA GLU A 15 -4.35 -12.80 -7.13
C GLU A 15 -4.07 -14.24 -7.55
N GLU A 16 -3.06 -14.48 -8.39
CA GLU A 16 -2.67 -15.83 -8.84
C GLU A 16 -1.82 -16.56 -7.78
N VAL A 17 -1.34 -15.84 -6.76
CA VAL A 17 -0.54 -16.43 -5.68
C VAL A 17 -1.49 -17.12 -4.71
N ARG A 18 -1.36 -18.45 -4.60
CA ARG A 18 -2.32 -19.27 -3.86
C ARG A 18 -2.31 -19.00 -2.35
N ASP A 19 -1.14 -18.85 -1.76
CA ASP A 19 -0.98 -18.76 -0.31
C ASP A 19 0.32 -18.05 0.11
N LYS A 20 0.49 -17.89 1.43
CA LYS A 20 1.67 -17.32 2.06
C LYS A 20 2.97 -18.05 1.71
N GLU A 21 2.96 -19.37 1.59
CA GLU A 21 4.16 -20.16 1.33
C GLU A 21 4.62 -20.01 -0.13
N GLU A 22 3.68 -19.84 -1.06
CA GLU A 22 3.99 -19.48 -2.44
C GLU A 22 4.58 -18.06 -2.53
N ALA A 23 3.97 -17.09 -1.84
CA ALA A 23 4.49 -15.72 -1.78
C ALA A 23 5.93 -15.65 -1.25
N LYS A 24 6.27 -16.43 -0.22
CA LYS A 24 7.63 -16.50 0.37
C LYS A 24 8.71 -16.91 -0.63
N LYS A 25 8.37 -17.69 -1.67
CA LYS A 25 9.34 -18.13 -2.69
C LYS A 25 9.93 -16.96 -3.49
N SER A 26 9.28 -15.80 -3.48
CA SER A 26 9.79 -14.55 -4.08
C SER A 26 11.15 -14.11 -3.51
N ASN A 27 11.46 -14.50 -2.27
CA ASN A 27 12.70 -14.17 -1.55
C ASN A 27 13.00 -12.66 -1.52
N LEU A 28 11.99 -11.80 -1.35
CA LEU A 28 12.17 -10.33 -1.33
C LEU A 28 13.06 -9.86 -0.19
N GLN A 29 13.02 -10.53 0.97
CA GLN A 29 13.94 -10.29 2.08
C GLN A 29 15.42 -10.35 1.69
N ARG A 30 15.81 -11.10 0.65
CA ARG A 30 17.22 -11.23 0.22
C ARG A 30 17.60 -10.23 -0.88
N LYS A 31 16.64 -9.47 -1.43
CA LYS A 31 16.87 -8.53 -2.53
C LYS A 31 17.33 -7.16 -2.03
N THR A 32 18.50 -7.11 -1.41
CA THR A 32 19.11 -5.93 -0.75
C THR A 32 19.30 -4.70 -1.64
N LYS A 33 19.30 -4.87 -2.97
CA LYS A 33 19.46 -3.79 -3.95
C LYS A 33 18.16 -3.04 -4.25
N ILE A 34 17.01 -3.65 -3.95
CA ILE A 34 15.70 -3.04 -4.16
C ILE A 34 15.44 -2.07 -3.01
N ARG A 35 14.86 -0.92 -3.35
CA ARG A 35 14.48 0.14 -2.42
C ARG A 35 13.00 0.49 -2.55
N THR A 36 12.38 0.19 -3.69
CA THR A 36 10.98 0.46 -3.92
C THR A 36 10.28 -0.79 -4.43
N LEU A 37 9.16 -1.14 -3.81
CA LEU A 37 8.30 -2.24 -4.24
C LEU A 37 6.92 -1.74 -4.61
N GLN A 38 6.38 -2.28 -5.68
CA GLN A 38 4.96 -2.16 -6.02
C GLN A 38 4.33 -3.54 -6.05
N PHE A 39 3.29 -3.70 -5.24
CA PHE A 39 2.43 -4.87 -5.19
C PHE A 39 1.10 -4.51 -5.86
N GLU A 40 0.72 -5.27 -6.87
CA GLU A 40 -0.48 -5.01 -7.65
C GLU A 40 -1.27 -6.30 -7.84
N TRP A 41 -2.53 -6.24 -7.43
CA TRP A 41 -3.54 -7.23 -7.83
C TRP A 41 -4.38 -6.69 -8.99
N SER A 42 -4.99 -7.58 -9.76
CA SER A 42 -5.92 -7.19 -10.84
C SER A 42 -7.16 -6.46 -10.32
N ASP A 43 -7.63 -5.52 -11.13
CA ASP A 43 -8.88 -4.80 -10.92
C ASP A 43 -10.10 -5.68 -11.21
N GLY A 44 -11.22 -5.42 -10.54
CA GLY A 44 -12.49 -6.11 -10.80
C GLY A 44 -12.54 -7.59 -10.42
N ARG A 45 -11.54 -8.11 -9.68
CA ARG A 45 -11.55 -9.49 -9.18
C ARG A 45 -12.58 -9.67 -8.07
N GLU A 46 -13.08 -10.91 -7.92
CA GLU A 46 -13.87 -11.29 -6.76
C GLU A 46 -13.07 -11.10 -5.47
N VAL A 47 -13.77 -10.90 -4.35
CA VAL A 47 -13.13 -10.70 -3.05
C VAL A 47 -12.32 -11.96 -2.70
N GLY A 48 -11.01 -11.88 -2.91
CA GLY A 48 -10.07 -12.93 -2.54
C GLY A 48 -9.81 -12.92 -1.04
N CYS A 49 -9.89 -14.09 -0.39
CA CYS A 49 -9.65 -14.21 1.05
C CYS A 49 -8.16 -14.31 1.43
N ASN A 50 -7.27 -14.49 0.45
CA ASN A 50 -5.84 -14.76 0.69
C ASN A 50 -4.92 -13.55 0.49
N ASP A 51 -5.43 -12.38 0.10
CA ASP A 51 -4.66 -11.13 -0.06
C ASP A 51 -3.75 -10.85 1.14
N VAL A 52 -4.30 -11.00 2.36
CA VAL A 52 -3.57 -10.81 3.62
C VAL A 52 -2.40 -11.79 3.73
N GLU A 53 -2.63 -13.06 3.42
CA GLU A 53 -1.63 -14.13 3.50
C GLU A 53 -0.52 -13.95 2.47
N VAL A 54 -0.89 -13.58 1.24
CA VAL A 54 0.05 -13.27 0.16
C VAL A 54 0.91 -12.08 0.54
N LEU A 55 0.30 -10.99 0.99
CA LEU A 55 1.04 -9.79 1.39
C LEU A 55 1.94 -10.07 2.61
N GLU A 56 1.51 -10.90 3.56
CA GLU A 56 2.36 -11.39 4.65
C GLU A 56 3.57 -12.19 4.16
N GLY A 57 3.38 -13.12 3.22
CA GLY A 57 4.45 -13.99 2.73
C GLY A 57 5.47 -13.28 1.84
N LEU A 58 5.08 -12.18 1.18
CA LEU A 58 5.98 -11.40 0.33
C LEU A 58 7.13 -10.78 1.11
N GLU A 59 6.90 -10.36 2.37
CA GLU A 59 7.85 -9.79 3.33
C GLU A 59 9.13 -9.17 2.72
N PRO A 60 9.16 -7.86 2.47
CA PRO A 60 10.28 -7.21 1.81
C PRO A 60 11.49 -7.05 2.74
N HIS A 61 12.67 -6.77 2.17
CA HIS A 61 13.85 -6.44 2.96
C HIS A 61 13.61 -5.15 3.78
N PRO A 62 14.02 -5.05 5.06
CA PRO A 62 13.81 -3.88 5.92
C PRO A 62 14.48 -2.56 5.46
N ASN A 63 15.17 -2.56 4.32
CA ASN A 63 15.87 -1.38 3.77
C ASN A 63 15.02 -0.70 2.68
N MET A 64 13.73 -1.03 2.60
CA MET A 64 12.79 -0.40 1.68
C MET A 64 12.67 1.08 2.00
N GLU A 65 12.77 1.90 0.95
CA GLU A 65 12.53 3.34 0.95
C GLU A 65 11.09 3.64 0.49
N GLY A 66 10.43 2.72 -0.22
CA GLY A 66 9.02 2.88 -0.59
C GLY A 66 8.29 1.57 -0.91
N ILE A 67 7.00 1.56 -0.59
CA ILE A 67 6.08 0.45 -0.85
C ILE A 67 4.77 1.02 -1.40
N ARG A 68 4.37 0.58 -2.58
CA ARG A 68 3.06 0.83 -3.14
C ARG A 68 2.24 -0.46 -3.13
N ILE A 69 1.01 -0.39 -2.63
CA ILE A 69 0.07 -1.50 -2.66
C ILE A 69 -1.17 -1.04 -3.41
N GLU A 70 -1.44 -1.68 -4.54
CA GLU A 70 -2.58 -1.40 -5.41
C GLU A 70 -3.58 -2.55 -5.41
N ASN A 71 -4.85 -2.19 -5.31
CA ASN A 71 -5.99 -3.10 -5.44
C ASN A 71 -6.04 -4.19 -4.37
N TYR A 72 -5.40 -3.98 -3.22
CA TYR A 72 -5.47 -4.88 -2.08
C TYR A 72 -6.88 -4.88 -1.45
N LEU A 73 -7.43 -6.06 -1.26
CA LEU A 73 -8.78 -6.31 -0.74
C LEU A 73 -8.74 -7.02 0.63
N GLY A 74 -7.63 -6.96 1.36
CA GLY A 74 -7.50 -7.51 2.72
C GLY A 74 -7.83 -6.51 3.83
N GLU A 75 -8.39 -7.00 4.94
CA GLU A 75 -8.83 -6.16 6.08
C GLU A 75 -7.70 -5.74 7.03
N LYS A 76 -6.56 -6.40 6.93
CA LYS A 76 -5.43 -6.25 7.85
C LYS A 76 -4.16 -5.98 7.07
N PHE A 77 -3.15 -5.47 7.77
CA PHE A 77 -1.81 -5.31 7.21
C PHE A 77 -0.82 -6.25 7.90
N PRO A 78 0.18 -6.76 7.16
CA PRO A 78 1.18 -7.64 7.72
C PRO A 78 2.08 -6.90 8.73
N PRO A 79 2.65 -7.60 9.73
CA PRO A 79 3.53 -6.99 10.72
C PRO A 79 4.72 -6.23 10.12
N TRP A 80 5.28 -6.71 9.01
CA TRP A 80 6.43 -6.07 8.36
C TRP A 80 6.12 -4.65 7.86
N LEU A 81 4.88 -4.36 7.47
CA LEU A 81 4.48 -3.02 7.03
C LEU A 81 4.44 -2.04 8.21
N LEU A 82 4.22 -2.55 9.43
CA LEU A 82 4.20 -1.78 10.67
C LEU A 82 5.61 -1.52 11.23
N MET A 83 6.57 -2.38 10.91
CA MET A 83 7.93 -2.38 11.47
C MET A 83 8.96 -1.65 10.60
N MET A 84 8.54 -1.01 9.50
CA MET A 84 9.45 -0.28 8.62
C MET A 84 10.22 0.81 9.38
N LYS A 85 11.55 0.76 9.29
CA LYS A 85 12.44 1.73 9.95
C LYS A 85 12.58 2.98 9.08
N ILE A 86 12.37 4.15 9.69
CA ILE A 86 12.88 5.41 9.13
C ILE A 86 14.40 5.38 9.30
N PRO A 87 15.21 5.70 8.28
CA PRO A 87 16.61 6.04 8.51
C PRO A 87 16.66 7.26 9.44
N SER A 88 16.97 7.03 10.71
CA SER A 88 17.37 8.11 11.62
C SER A 88 18.75 8.58 11.18
N ASP A 89 18.81 9.65 10.39
CA ASP A 89 19.79 10.74 10.54
C ASP A 89 19.78 11.68 9.32
N GLY A 90 19.45 12.95 9.59
CA GLY A 90 20.15 14.13 9.04
C GLY A 90 20.07 14.50 7.56
N ASP A 91 19.68 13.64 6.63
CA ASP A 91 19.74 13.97 5.19
C ASP A 91 18.34 14.16 4.58
N SER A 92 17.89 15.42 4.58
CA SER A 92 16.56 15.85 4.13
C SER A 92 16.40 15.91 2.60
N SER A 93 17.24 15.21 1.83
CA SER A 93 17.36 15.41 0.37
C SER A 93 16.71 14.33 -0.51
N ARG A 94 15.98 13.35 0.04
CA ARG A 94 15.44 12.23 -0.76
C ARG A 94 13.93 12.35 -0.97
N VAL A 95 13.55 12.65 -2.21
CA VAL A 95 12.16 12.85 -2.69
C VAL A 95 11.24 11.62 -2.49
N PHE A 96 11.79 10.47 -2.07
CA PHE A 96 11.06 9.23 -1.77
C PHE A 96 11.39 8.68 -0.37
N ASP A 97 11.57 9.53 0.64
CA ASP A 97 11.74 9.06 2.02
C ASP A 97 10.48 8.35 2.52
N ASN A 98 10.56 7.01 2.64
CA ASN A 98 9.58 6.17 3.33
C ASN A 98 8.15 6.34 2.77
N LEU A 99 8.02 6.24 1.45
CA LEU A 99 6.73 6.34 0.78
C LEU A 99 5.97 5.02 0.90
N VAL A 100 5.06 4.92 1.86
CA VAL A 100 3.99 3.92 1.78
C VAL A 100 2.81 4.60 1.08
N GLU A 101 2.40 4.06 -0.06
CA GLU A 101 1.20 4.50 -0.79
C GLU A 101 0.23 3.33 -0.84
N LEU A 102 -0.90 3.47 -0.16
CA LEU A 102 -1.99 2.52 -0.21
C LEU A 102 -3.06 3.05 -1.15
N MET A 103 -3.43 2.25 -2.16
CA MET A 103 -4.57 2.51 -3.04
C MET A 103 -5.72 1.56 -2.74
N LEU A 104 -6.71 2.05 -2.00
CA LEU A 104 -7.88 1.27 -1.56
C LEU A 104 -9.11 1.58 -2.42
N ARG A 105 -9.86 0.54 -2.82
CA ARG A 105 -11.08 0.66 -3.66
C ARG A 105 -12.36 0.08 -3.08
N THR A 106 -12.32 -0.70 -2.02
CA THR A 106 -13.53 -1.39 -1.54
C THR A 106 -13.92 -0.89 -0.16
N TYR A 107 -13.05 -1.08 0.81
CA TYR A 107 -13.27 -0.64 2.18
C TYR A 107 -11.97 -0.14 2.80
N LEU A 108 -12.12 0.66 3.86
CA LEU A 108 -11.01 1.18 4.63
C LEU A 108 -10.71 0.16 5.74
N PRO A 109 -9.43 -0.19 5.98
CA PRO A 109 -9.05 -0.96 7.14
C PRO A 109 -9.52 -0.30 8.45
N THR A 110 -9.57 -1.09 9.52
CA THR A 110 -10.00 -0.60 10.83
C THR A 110 -9.18 0.61 11.30
N ALA A 111 -9.77 1.47 12.14
CA ALA A 111 -9.10 2.64 12.70
C ALA A 111 -7.79 2.25 13.42
N THR A 112 -7.81 1.11 14.12
CA THR A 112 -6.64 0.54 14.78
C THR A 112 -5.55 0.18 13.77
N ALA A 113 -5.89 -0.52 12.68
CA ALA A 113 -4.94 -0.84 11.63
C ALA A 113 -4.35 0.43 10.97
N MET A 114 -5.19 1.42 10.67
CA MET A 114 -4.76 2.69 10.07
C MET A 114 -3.85 3.51 11.00
N ARG A 115 -4.05 3.43 12.32
CA ARG A 115 -3.17 4.08 13.31
C ARG A 115 -1.82 3.39 13.45
N LEU A 116 -1.76 2.07 13.25
CA LEU A 116 -0.49 1.32 13.28
C LEU A 116 0.42 1.69 12.10
N LEU A 117 -0.16 2.15 10.99
CA LEU A 117 0.55 2.71 9.84
C LEU A 117 1.07 4.14 10.11
N SER A 118 1.70 4.37 11.26
CA SER A 118 2.24 5.67 11.67
C SER A 118 3.30 6.25 10.72
N LYS A 119 3.81 5.44 9.79
CA LYS A 119 4.80 5.81 8.77
C LYS A 119 4.20 6.09 7.40
N LEU A 120 2.87 5.98 7.26
CA LEU A 120 2.17 6.22 6.00
C LEU A 120 2.25 7.72 5.66
N THR A 121 3.03 8.04 4.64
CA THR A 121 3.22 9.41 4.16
C THR A 121 2.12 9.83 3.21
N ARG A 122 1.50 8.89 2.49
CA ARG A 122 0.38 9.17 1.59
C ARG A 122 -0.64 8.05 1.59
N LEU A 123 -1.90 8.39 1.82
CA LEU A 123 -3.02 7.51 1.55
C LEU A 123 -3.73 7.96 0.28
N ARG A 124 -3.97 7.02 -0.65
CA ARG A 124 -4.78 7.27 -1.82
C ARG A 124 -6.04 6.41 -1.79
N ILE A 125 -7.19 7.05 -1.84
CA ILE A 125 -8.48 6.37 -1.93
C ILE A 125 -9.03 6.65 -3.32
N GLY A 126 -9.39 5.63 -4.08
CA GLY A 126 -9.85 5.78 -5.47
C GLY A 126 -10.78 4.64 -5.87
N GLY A 127 -11.57 4.86 -6.94
CA GLY A 127 -12.41 3.80 -7.52
C GLY A 127 -13.58 3.32 -6.65
N CYS A 128 -13.88 4.01 -5.55
CA CYS A 128 -14.96 3.65 -4.63
C CYS A 128 -15.82 4.87 -4.28
N PRO A 129 -17.06 4.98 -4.79
CA PRO A 129 -17.97 6.04 -4.38
C PRO A 129 -18.26 6.00 -2.87
N PHE A 130 -18.35 4.79 -2.30
CA PHE A 130 -18.63 4.56 -0.88
C PHE A 130 -17.51 5.08 0.03
N LEU A 131 -16.25 4.68 -0.22
CA LEU A 131 -15.13 5.21 0.57
C LEU A 131 -14.89 6.69 0.33
N ARG A 132 -15.15 7.20 -0.87
CA ARG A 132 -15.04 8.64 -1.14
C ARG A 132 -15.97 9.42 -0.24
N GLU A 133 -17.24 9.06 -0.19
CA GLU A 133 -18.24 9.73 0.64
C GLU A 133 -17.87 9.59 2.13
N ASN A 134 -17.59 8.37 2.56
CA ASN A 134 -17.28 8.08 3.95
C ASN A 134 -15.93 8.64 4.42
N CYS A 135 -14.97 8.87 3.53
CA CYS A 135 -13.69 9.49 3.88
C CYS A 135 -13.66 10.99 3.57
N THR A 136 -14.80 11.62 3.25
CA THR A 136 -14.84 13.06 2.97
C THR A 136 -14.32 13.86 4.16
N LYS A 137 -13.37 14.77 3.91
CA LYS A 137 -12.74 15.57 4.97
C LYS A 137 -13.78 16.38 5.75
N GLY A 138 -13.87 16.10 7.06
CA GLY A 138 -14.72 16.83 8.00
C GLY A 138 -16.17 16.35 8.09
N SER A 139 -16.67 15.55 7.15
CA SER A 139 -18.07 15.07 7.12
C SER A 139 -18.22 13.57 6.94
N GLY A 140 -17.21 12.88 6.45
CA GLY A 140 -17.24 11.45 6.22
C GLY A 140 -17.17 10.65 7.52
N SER A 141 -18.01 9.61 7.63
CA SER A 141 -18.09 8.70 8.78
C SER A 141 -16.76 8.00 9.12
N GLU A 142 -15.93 7.75 8.10
CA GLU A 142 -14.63 7.08 8.20
C GLU A 142 -13.46 8.08 8.30
N TRP A 143 -13.69 9.38 8.17
CA TRP A 143 -12.63 10.40 8.15
C TRP A 143 -11.73 10.34 9.39
N SER A 144 -12.30 10.08 10.57
CA SER A 144 -11.57 9.95 11.84
C SER A 144 -10.53 8.82 11.85
N LYS A 145 -10.66 7.83 10.96
CA LYS A 145 -9.71 6.72 10.82
C LYS A 145 -8.45 7.10 10.05
N ILE A 146 -8.49 8.19 9.28
CA ILE A 146 -7.40 8.60 8.38
C ILE A 146 -6.94 10.04 8.61
N SER A 147 -7.69 10.84 9.36
CA SER A 147 -7.43 12.28 9.55
C SER A 147 -6.09 12.61 10.21
N HIS A 148 -5.41 11.62 10.80
CA HIS A 148 -4.07 11.77 11.38
C HIS A 148 -2.95 11.69 10.33
N LEU A 149 -3.25 11.32 9.09
CA LEU A 149 -2.27 11.16 8.03
C LEU A 149 -1.90 12.50 7.38
N PRO A 150 -0.63 12.71 7.00
CA PRO A 150 -0.15 14.01 6.53
C PRO A 150 -0.65 14.36 5.11
N ASP A 151 -0.78 13.37 4.23
CA ASP A 151 -1.25 13.54 2.86
C ASP A 151 -2.30 12.47 2.51
N ILE A 152 -3.49 12.93 2.16
CA ILE A 152 -4.64 12.08 1.85
C ILE A 152 -5.21 12.56 0.52
N VAL A 153 -5.17 11.69 -0.47
CA VAL A 153 -5.69 11.96 -1.81
C VAL A 153 -6.91 11.08 -2.04
N ILE A 154 -8.08 11.70 -2.15
CA ILE A 154 -9.32 11.00 -2.50
C ILE A 154 -9.63 11.36 -3.96
N GLN A 155 -9.62 10.37 -4.84
CA GLN A 155 -9.79 10.59 -6.28
C GLN A 155 -11.16 10.14 -6.78
N GLU A 156 -11.74 10.95 -7.66
CA GLU A 156 -12.80 10.49 -8.56
C GLU A 156 -12.20 9.61 -9.64
N THR A 157 -12.74 8.39 -9.80
CA THR A 157 -12.64 7.72 -11.09
C THR A 157 -13.52 8.51 -12.05
N GLY A 158 -12.90 9.42 -12.79
CA GLY A 158 -13.43 9.80 -14.08
C GLY A 158 -13.57 8.51 -14.89
N LEU A 159 -14.81 8.08 -15.11
CA LEU A 159 -15.14 7.24 -16.26
C LEU A 159 -14.45 7.91 -17.45
N ARG A 160 -13.38 7.31 -17.98
CA ARG A 160 -13.03 7.55 -19.37
C ARG A 160 -14.23 7.03 -20.14
N ARG A 161 -15.17 7.93 -20.45
CA ARG A 161 -16.14 7.73 -21.51
C ARG A 161 -15.31 7.43 -22.76
N VAL A 162 -15.29 6.16 -23.15
CA VAL A 162 -15.11 5.77 -24.55
C VAL A 162 -16.24 6.38 -25.36
#